data_AF-A0A6N7YJK5-F1
#
_entry.id   AF-A0A6N7YJK5-F1
#
_cell.length_a   1.000
_cell.length_b   1.000
_cell.length_c   1.000
_cell.angle_alpha   90.00
_cell.angle_beta   90.00
_cell.angle_gamma   90.00
#
_symmetry.space_group_name_H-M   'P 1'
#
loop_
_entity.id
_entity.type
_entity.pdbx_description
1 polymer ?
#
loop_
_entity_poly.entity_id
_entity_poly.type
_entity_poly.pdbx_seq_one_letter_code
_entity_poly.pdbx_strand_id
1 'polypeptide(L)'
;MGPLCRGSRRRGAGLLRPRAALARGPPRPGRSRERDRAARGARAPARGLAVRRAHSCGRAGSARPRQANRRQGAAGPGWMTLLRENFDDFDGAVGLAAERTGYQPIFIEKDYWVCQVLRVLCGPEGYGADVVFKGGTSVSKGYALIDRFSEDVDILVQKTEAQSRKECELLLEQMSALVAGRLGLDRHEARPPGRGKWPHRADILSYPSRLEAPAIEGVIAGGVQLETGYAGGEWPSQGVEIAPLLMQAEEVADESYEDLESFRVRALLPVRTLLEKLSVLHHVGAQFVDASTANDGRFGRHYYDVFQILGYADTLARLADREAFVGVVEDVRRISSNHYGGSTPRPDGGYADSPAFAAPPGSDLRDYLEDNYERARALAARDAVWPSLGAILKRVAEYRDLL
;
A
#
# COMPACT_ATOMS: atom_id res chain seq x y z
N MET A 1 68.14 54.93 -13.51
CA MET A 1 68.31 53.92 -12.44
C MET A 1 68.08 52.55 -13.05
N GLY A 2 69.10 51.70 -13.15
CA GLY A 2 68.96 50.34 -13.67
C GLY A 2 68.51 49.34 -12.60
N PRO A 3 68.60 48.01 -12.85
CA PRO A 3 68.29 47.31 -14.11
C PRO A 3 67.74 45.85 -13.87
N LEU A 4 67.61 45.05 -14.95
CA LEU A 4 67.67 43.55 -14.99
C LEU A 4 66.48 42.77 -14.34
N CYS A 5 66.05 41.56 -14.72
CA CYS A 5 66.47 40.54 -15.68
C CYS A 5 65.45 39.37 -15.71
N ARG A 6 65.55 38.52 -16.75
CA ARG A 6 65.12 37.09 -16.88
C ARG A 6 63.63 36.86 -17.14
N GLY A 7 63.19 36.08 -18.13
CA GLY A 7 63.79 34.90 -18.78
C GLY A 7 62.80 33.74 -18.59
N SER A 8 61.97 33.39 -19.58
CA SER A 8 62.21 32.36 -20.60
C SER A 8 61.62 30.98 -20.27
N ARG A 9 60.94 30.42 -21.28
CA ARG A 9 60.85 29.00 -21.68
C ARG A 9 59.78 28.08 -21.08
N ARG A 10 58.87 27.73 -22.01
CA ARG A 10 58.25 26.42 -22.27
C ARG A 10 59.14 25.21 -21.95
N ARG A 11 58.51 24.16 -21.41
CA ARG A 11 58.67 22.69 -21.65
C ARG A 11 57.54 22.04 -20.82
N GLY A 12 56.86 20.96 -21.18
CA GLY A 12 56.97 20.03 -22.30
C GLY A 12 55.79 19.06 -22.22
N ALA A 13 55.49 18.43 -23.35
CA ALA A 13 54.45 17.43 -23.52
C ALA A 13 54.72 16.17 -22.67
N GLY A 14 53.65 15.62 -22.08
CA GLY A 14 53.61 14.30 -21.48
C GLY A 14 52.34 13.59 -21.90
N LEU A 15 52.45 12.74 -22.92
CA LEU A 15 51.43 11.78 -23.35
C LEU A 15 51.40 10.62 -22.34
N LEU A 16 50.25 10.34 -21.73
CA LEU A 16 49.98 9.08 -21.03
C LEU A 16 48.59 8.55 -21.42
N ARG A 17 48.61 7.28 -21.83
CA ARG A 17 47.55 6.49 -22.46
C ARG A 17 46.38 6.15 -21.51
N PRO A 18 45.17 5.89 -22.03
CA PRO A 18 44.06 5.36 -21.24
C PRO A 18 44.26 3.87 -20.90
N ARG A 19 43.97 3.51 -19.65
CA ARG A 19 43.96 2.13 -19.13
C ARG A 19 42.72 1.38 -19.63
N ALA A 20 42.96 0.23 -20.27
CA ALA A 20 41.94 -0.71 -20.71
C ALA A 20 41.25 -1.40 -19.53
N ALA A 21 39.92 -1.50 -19.62
CA ALA A 21 39.06 -2.28 -18.74
C ALA A 21 39.24 -3.78 -19.02
N LEU A 22 39.57 -4.55 -17.99
CA LEU A 22 39.59 -6.02 -18.04
C LEU A 22 38.15 -6.53 -17.89
N ALA A 23 37.61 -7.06 -18.98
CA ALA A 23 36.36 -7.80 -19.02
C ALA A 23 36.47 -9.08 -18.17
N ARG A 24 35.56 -9.24 -17.20
CA ARG A 24 35.33 -10.51 -16.50
C ARG A 24 34.36 -11.34 -17.36
N GLY A 25 34.85 -12.48 -17.86
CA GLY A 25 34.07 -13.42 -18.66
C GLY A 25 32.95 -14.11 -17.86
N PRO A 26 31.97 -14.71 -18.55
CA PRO A 26 30.79 -15.29 -17.91
C PRO A 26 31.12 -16.60 -17.17
N PRO A 27 30.41 -16.93 -16.08
CA PRO A 27 30.58 -18.20 -15.38
C PRO A 27 30.02 -19.36 -16.21
N ARG A 28 30.77 -20.47 -16.25
CA ARG A 28 30.37 -21.74 -16.88
C ARG A 28 29.24 -22.42 -16.09
N PRO A 29 28.33 -23.15 -16.75
CA PRO A 29 27.20 -23.79 -16.10
C PRO A 29 27.64 -25.02 -15.28
N GLY A 30 27.25 -25.02 -14.00
CA GLY A 30 27.39 -26.14 -13.08
C GLY A 30 26.37 -27.23 -13.38
N ARG A 31 26.84 -28.47 -13.33
CA ARG A 31 26.16 -29.70 -13.73
C ARG A 31 24.88 -29.97 -12.92
N SER A 32 23.77 -30.17 -13.62
CA SER A 32 22.59 -30.86 -13.13
C SER A 32 22.94 -32.32 -12.82
N ARG A 33 22.61 -32.77 -11.61
CA ARG A 33 22.48 -34.20 -11.30
C ARG A 33 20.98 -34.50 -11.27
N GLU A 34 20.46 -34.90 -12.43
CA GLU A 34 19.25 -35.71 -12.51
C GLU A 34 19.45 -36.98 -11.69
N ARG A 35 18.50 -37.26 -10.79
CA ARG A 35 18.25 -38.62 -10.31
C ARG A 35 16.86 -39.01 -10.77
N ASP A 36 16.85 -39.82 -11.81
CA ASP A 36 15.78 -40.78 -12.06
C ASP A 36 15.56 -41.66 -10.83
N ARG A 37 14.31 -41.78 -10.39
CA ARG A 37 13.76 -43.06 -9.95
C ARG A 37 12.29 -43.18 -10.36
N ALA A 38 12.09 -44.14 -11.25
CA ALA A 38 10.83 -44.63 -11.73
C ALA A 38 10.02 -45.42 -10.69
N ALA A 39 8.70 -45.32 -10.86
CA ALA A 39 7.70 -46.39 -10.89
C ALA A 39 7.48 -47.32 -9.67
N ARG A 40 6.22 -47.33 -9.22
CA ARG A 40 5.32 -48.43 -8.78
C ARG A 40 4.20 -47.76 -7.97
N GLY A 41 2.90 -47.93 -8.15
CA GLY A 41 2.10 -48.90 -8.87
C GLY A 41 0.79 -49.05 -8.07
N ALA A 42 -0.34 -48.74 -8.73
CA ALA A 42 -1.70 -49.24 -8.51
C ALA A 42 -2.31 -49.33 -7.09
N ARG A 43 -3.48 -48.70 -6.88
CA ARG A 43 -4.81 -49.38 -6.87
C ARG A 43 -5.94 -48.44 -6.39
N ALA A 44 -6.98 -48.31 -7.21
CA ALA A 44 -8.35 -48.00 -6.79
C ALA A 44 -9.06 -49.27 -6.28
N PRO A 45 -10.11 -49.13 -5.47
CA PRO A 45 -11.49 -49.36 -5.95
C PRO A 45 -12.47 -48.29 -5.41
N ALA A 46 -13.41 -47.71 -6.18
CA ALA A 46 -14.67 -48.22 -6.73
C ALA A 46 -15.85 -48.36 -5.73
N ARG A 47 -16.94 -47.61 -6.03
CA ARG A 47 -18.37 -47.75 -5.63
C ARG A 47 -18.70 -47.36 -4.18
N GLY A 48 -19.72 -46.57 -3.85
CA GLY A 48 -21.05 -46.37 -4.43
C GLY A 48 -22.11 -46.77 -3.39
N LEU A 49 -23.27 -46.09 -3.37
CA LEU A 49 -24.45 -46.19 -2.47
C LEU A 49 -24.46 -45.18 -1.30
N ALA A 50 -25.58 -44.60 -0.87
CA ALA A 50 -26.93 -44.45 -1.43
C ALA A 50 -27.68 -43.47 -0.51
N VAL A 51 -28.54 -42.66 -1.11
CA VAL A 51 -29.52 -41.79 -0.44
C VAL A 51 -30.49 -42.66 0.39
N ARG A 52 -30.71 -42.30 1.65
CA ARG A 52 -31.91 -42.70 2.41
C ARG A 52 -32.49 -41.51 3.16
N ARG A 53 -33.67 -41.09 2.71
CA ARG A 53 -34.67 -40.35 3.51
C ARG A 53 -35.19 -41.26 4.62
N ALA A 54 -35.40 -40.70 5.81
CA ALA A 54 -36.32 -41.24 6.79
C ALA A 54 -37.15 -40.11 7.39
N HIS A 55 -38.47 -40.17 7.16
CA HIS A 55 -39.48 -39.45 7.92
C HIS A 55 -39.88 -40.27 9.15
N SER A 56 -40.03 -39.62 10.30
CA SER A 56 -41.05 -39.86 11.36
C SER A 56 -40.73 -38.91 12.52
N CYS A 57 -41.52 -37.86 12.75
CA CYS A 57 -42.79 -37.79 13.49
C CYS A 57 -42.65 -38.00 15.03
N GLY A 58 -42.66 -36.88 15.75
CA GLY A 58 -43.47 -36.66 16.95
C GLY A 58 -42.97 -37.14 18.32
N ARG A 59 -42.59 -36.20 19.20
CA ARG A 59 -43.43 -35.80 20.35
C ARG A 59 -42.80 -34.68 21.18
N ALA A 60 -43.68 -33.82 21.67
CA ALA A 60 -43.42 -32.70 22.56
C ALA A 60 -42.86 -33.13 23.92
N GLY A 61 -41.92 -32.33 24.42
CA GLY A 61 -41.42 -32.38 25.79
C GLY A 61 -40.96 -30.99 26.20
N SER A 62 -41.77 -30.32 27.02
CA SER A 62 -41.49 -29.03 27.63
C SER A 62 -40.26 -29.09 28.55
N ALA A 63 -39.29 -28.20 28.36
CA ALA A 63 -38.27 -27.91 29.38
C ALA A 63 -37.88 -26.43 29.35
N ARG A 64 -37.74 -25.89 30.56
CA ARG A 64 -37.74 -24.47 30.97
C ARG A 64 -36.59 -23.62 30.43
N PRO A 65 -36.74 -22.30 30.35
CA PRO A 65 -35.64 -21.39 30.01
C PRO A 65 -34.57 -21.41 31.10
N ARG A 66 -33.30 -21.54 30.70
CA ARG A 66 -32.15 -21.40 31.59
C ARG A 66 -32.09 -19.95 32.08
N GLN A 67 -32.30 -19.77 33.38
CA GLN A 67 -32.05 -18.51 34.09
C GLN A 67 -30.58 -18.10 33.92
N ALA A 68 -30.35 -16.95 33.30
CA ALA A 68 -29.09 -16.23 33.36
C ALA A 68 -28.85 -15.79 34.81
N ASN A 69 -27.78 -16.28 35.41
CA ASN A 69 -27.39 -15.96 36.77
C ASN A 69 -26.74 -14.56 36.76
N ARG A 70 -27.54 -13.51 37.00
CA ARG A 70 -27.04 -12.15 37.28
C ARG A 70 -26.28 -12.16 38.61
N ARG A 71 -24.96 -12.21 38.54
CA ARG A 71 -24.11 -11.71 39.63
C ARG A 71 -23.97 -10.20 39.46
N GLN A 72 -24.76 -9.45 40.21
CA GLN A 72 -24.53 -8.03 40.43
C GLN A 72 -23.30 -7.89 41.34
N GLY A 73 -22.19 -7.44 40.76
CA GLY A 73 -21.06 -6.87 41.47
C GLY A 73 -20.85 -5.47 40.94
N ALA A 74 -20.89 -4.48 41.83
CA ALA A 74 -20.59 -3.09 41.50
C ALA A 74 -19.11 -2.94 41.11
N ALA A 75 -18.84 -2.37 39.95
CA ALA A 75 -17.54 -1.84 39.53
C ALA A 75 -17.79 -0.52 38.79
N GLY A 76 -16.85 0.43 38.89
CA GLY A 76 -16.94 1.80 38.34
C GLY A 76 -17.07 1.87 36.80
N PRO A 77 -16.82 3.03 36.15
CA PRO A 77 -16.94 3.14 34.69
C PRO A 77 -15.91 2.22 34.03
N GLY A 78 -16.36 1.00 33.71
CA GLY A 78 -15.55 -0.10 33.22
C GLY A 78 -16.07 -0.55 31.88
N TRP A 79 -15.36 -0.12 30.84
CA TRP A 79 -15.33 -0.74 29.52
C TRP A 79 -13.89 -0.49 29.01
N MET A 80 -13.09 -1.53 28.95
CA MET A 80 -11.74 -1.55 28.33
C MET A 80 -11.52 -2.96 27.78
N THR A 81 -12.49 -3.47 27.02
CA THR A 81 -12.39 -4.79 26.40
C THR A 81 -12.01 -4.60 24.95
N LEU A 82 -10.95 -5.29 24.54
CA LEU A 82 -10.43 -5.24 23.18
C LEU A 82 -10.87 -6.51 22.47
N LEU A 83 -11.44 -6.40 21.26
CA LEU A 83 -11.90 -7.57 20.50
C LEU A 83 -10.73 -8.54 20.29
N ARG A 84 -9.52 -8.03 20.03
CA ARG A 84 -8.33 -8.87 19.84
C ARG A 84 -7.97 -9.76 21.05
N GLU A 85 -8.47 -9.44 22.24
CA GLU A 85 -8.27 -10.23 23.46
C GLU A 85 -9.33 -11.33 23.63
N ASN A 86 -10.44 -11.26 22.90
CA ASN A 86 -11.46 -12.30 22.85
C ASN A 86 -11.39 -13.07 21.52
N PHE A 87 -10.76 -14.23 21.61
CA PHE A 87 -10.36 -15.04 20.46
C PHE A 87 -11.50 -15.59 19.63
N ASP A 88 -12.54 -16.12 20.28
CA ASP A 88 -13.68 -16.71 19.57
C ASP A 88 -14.48 -15.61 18.86
N ASP A 89 -14.65 -14.46 19.50
CA ASP A 89 -15.37 -13.32 18.92
C ASP A 89 -14.57 -12.67 17.79
N PHE A 90 -13.24 -12.54 17.93
CA PHE A 90 -12.39 -12.02 16.86
C PHE A 90 -12.45 -12.89 15.60
N ASP A 91 -12.31 -14.21 15.75
CA ASP A 91 -12.33 -15.14 14.61
C ASP A 91 -13.72 -15.18 13.94
N GLY A 92 -14.80 -15.12 14.74
CA GLY A 92 -16.16 -15.00 14.25
C GLY A 92 -16.40 -13.70 13.47
N ALA A 93 -15.93 -12.57 14.00
CA ALA A 93 -16.07 -11.26 13.37
C ALA A 93 -15.29 -11.20 12.05
N VAL A 94 -14.08 -11.76 12.01
CA VAL A 94 -13.29 -11.89 10.77
C VAL A 94 -14.06 -12.66 9.70
N GLY A 95 -14.65 -13.82 10.06
CA GLY A 95 -15.40 -14.66 9.13
C GLY A 95 -16.62 -13.94 8.53
N LEU A 96 -17.42 -13.28 9.37
CA LEU A 96 -18.58 -12.51 8.92
C LEU A 96 -18.22 -11.29 8.08
N ALA A 97 -17.20 -10.53 8.49
CA ALA A 97 -16.74 -9.37 7.73
C ALA A 97 -16.18 -9.79 6.37
N ALA A 98 -15.48 -10.92 6.28
CA ALA A 98 -15.01 -11.49 5.01
C ALA A 98 -16.18 -11.87 4.09
N GLU A 99 -17.23 -12.48 4.62
CA GLU A 99 -18.44 -12.81 3.85
C GLU A 99 -19.12 -11.55 3.29
N ARG A 100 -19.34 -10.55 4.15
CA ARG A 100 -20.07 -9.30 3.84
C ARG A 100 -19.31 -8.39 2.88
N THR A 101 -18.00 -8.27 3.05
CA THR A 101 -17.17 -7.39 2.21
C THR A 101 -16.65 -8.08 0.95
N GLY A 102 -16.67 -9.42 0.92
CA GLY A 102 -16.08 -10.21 -0.15
C GLY A 102 -14.55 -10.26 -0.12
N TYR A 103 -13.88 -9.68 0.89
CA TYR A 103 -12.43 -9.83 1.07
C TYR A 103 -12.07 -11.18 1.67
N GLN A 104 -10.83 -11.61 1.45
CA GLN A 104 -10.29 -12.79 2.11
C GLN A 104 -10.14 -12.52 3.63
N PRO A 105 -10.37 -13.53 4.51
CA PRO A 105 -10.22 -13.38 5.96
C PRO A 105 -8.89 -12.74 6.39
N ILE A 106 -7.78 -13.08 5.72
CA ILE A 106 -6.47 -12.48 6.01
C ILE A 106 -6.40 -10.97 5.75
N PHE A 107 -7.15 -10.47 4.77
CA PHE A 107 -7.24 -9.03 4.52
C PHE A 107 -8.06 -8.35 5.62
N ILE A 108 -9.09 -9.00 6.16
CA ILE A 108 -9.86 -8.47 7.29
C ILE A 108 -9.02 -8.39 8.57
N GLU A 109 -8.30 -9.46 8.91
CA GLU A 109 -7.39 -9.45 10.05
C GLU A 109 -6.30 -8.37 9.89
N LYS A 110 -5.69 -8.30 8.70
CA LYS A 110 -4.66 -7.31 8.44
C LYS A 110 -5.19 -5.88 8.46
N ASP A 111 -6.37 -5.66 7.91
CA ASP A 111 -7.09 -4.39 7.94
C ASP A 111 -7.30 -3.88 9.37
N TYR A 112 -7.69 -4.79 10.27
CA TYR A 112 -7.79 -4.48 11.70
C TYR A 112 -6.46 -3.95 12.24
N TRP A 113 -5.34 -4.64 12.01
CA TRP A 113 -4.02 -4.18 12.46
C TRP A 113 -3.57 -2.86 11.80
N VAL A 114 -3.89 -2.64 10.53
CA VAL A 114 -3.70 -1.35 9.83
C VAL A 114 -4.44 -0.23 10.57
N CYS A 115 -5.71 -0.46 10.93
CA CYS A 115 -6.49 0.50 11.72
C CYS A 115 -5.88 0.75 13.10
N GLN A 116 -5.38 -0.28 13.78
CA GLN A 116 -4.75 -0.11 15.09
C GLN A 116 -3.44 0.70 15.01
N VAL A 117 -2.62 0.46 13.98
CA VAL A 117 -1.42 1.26 13.69
C VAL A 117 -1.79 2.72 13.45
N LEU A 118 -2.80 2.97 12.60
CA LEU A 118 -3.28 4.33 12.31
C LEU A 118 -3.85 5.01 13.55
N ARG A 119 -4.63 4.31 14.37
CA ARG A 119 -5.24 4.81 15.61
C ARG A 119 -4.18 5.29 16.60
N VAL A 120 -3.15 4.48 16.82
CA VAL A 120 -2.05 4.83 17.73
C VAL A 120 -1.24 5.99 17.17
N LEU A 121 -0.92 5.96 15.88
CA LEU A 121 0.00 6.93 15.29
C LEU A 121 -0.66 8.30 15.04
N CYS A 122 -1.88 8.31 14.53
CA CYS A 122 -2.61 9.53 14.16
C CYS A 122 -3.59 9.99 15.24
N GLY A 123 -3.77 9.21 16.30
CA GLY A 123 -4.63 9.57 17.43
C GLY A 123 -4.05 10.68 18.30
N PRO A 124 -4.83 11.16 19.29
CA PRO A 124 -4.44 12.27 20.16
C PRO A 124 -3.21 11.97 21.03
N GLU A 125 -2.95 10.70 21.35
CA GLU A 125 -1.77 10.28 22.10
C GLU A 125 -0.57 9.90 21.22
N GLY A 126 -0.72 10.07 19.90
CA GLY A 126 0.33 9.90 18.90
C GLY A 126 0.79 11.25 18.36
N TYR A 127 0.73 11.42 17.04
CA TYR A 127 1.19 12.62 16.34
C TYR A 127 0.05 13.48 15.77
N GLY A 128 -1.20 13.01 15.83
CA GLY A 128 -2.38 13.82 15.54
C GLY A 128 -2.29 14.64 14.25
N ALA A 129 -2.39 15.97 14.41
CA ALA A 129 -2.40 16.93 13.31
C ALA A 129 -1.04 17.15 12.64
N ASP A 130 0.07 16.63 13.20
CA ASP A 130 1.43 16.79 12.67
C ASP A 130 1.76 15.77 11.56
N VAL A 131 0.87 14.80 11.35
CA VAL A 131 1.00 13.77 10.32
C VAL A 131 -0.16 13.80 9.34
N VAL A 132 0.12 13.34 8.11
CA VAL A 132 -0.87 13.21 7.05
C VAL A 132 -0.83 11.80 6.50
N PHE A 133 -1.97 11.12 6.54
CA PHE A 133 -2.18 9.82 5.97
C PHE A 133 -2.33 9.90 4.44
N LYS A 134 -1.63 9.04 3.70
CA LYS A 134 -1.59 9.07 2.23
C LYS A 134 -1.65 7.66 1.61
N GLY A 135 -1.50 7.62 0.29
CA GLY A 135 -1.37 6.37 -0.46
C GLY A 135 -2.70 5.73 -0.84
N GLY A 136 -2.66 4.44 -1.19
CA GLY A 136 -3.88 3.68 -1.54
C GLY A 136 -4.77 3.42 -0.33
N THR A 137 -4.16 3.29 0.85
CA THR A 137 -4.88 2.95 2.08
C THR A 137 -5.71 4.14 2.57
N SER A 138 -5.25 5.38 2.37
CA SER A 138 -6.08 6.56 2.65
C SER A 138 -7.28 6.67 1.70
N VAL A 139 -7.12 6.32 0.42
CA VAL A 139 -8.20 6.33 -0.58
C VAL A 139 -9.27 5.27 -0.30
N SER A 140 -8.86 4.07 0.10
CA SER A 140 -9.80 3.00 0.51
C SER A 140 -10.49 3.34 1.82
N LYS A 141 -9.74 3.63 2.88
CA LYS A 141 -10.30 3.82 4.22
C LYS A 141 -11.03 5.14 4.42
N GLY A 142 -10.43 6.24 3.98
CA GLY A 142 -10.93 7.58 4.27
C GLY A 142 -12.01 8.06 3.30
N TYR A 143 -12.09 7.45 2.11
CA TYR A 143 -13.00 7.90 1.05
C TYR A 143 -13.82 6.77 0.42
N ALA A 144 -13.57 5.50 0.76
CA ALA A 144 -14.28 4.33 0.23
C ALA A 144 -14.34 4.30 -1.32
N LEU A 145 -13.26 4.72 -1.99
CA LEU A 145 -13.25 4.82 -3.47
C LEU A 145 -12.71 3.57 -4.16
N ILE A 146 -11.94 2.72 -3.47
CA ILE A 146 -11.30 1.55 -4.07
C ILE A 146 -11.68 0.26 -3.33
N ASP A 147 -12.11 -0.74 -4.10
CA ASP A 147 -12.51 -2.08 -3.62
C ASP A 147 -11.41 -3.14 -3.80
N ARG A 148 -10.14 -2.71 -3.75
CA ARG A 148 -9.00 -3.60 -3.61
C ARG A 148 -8.34 -3.36 -2.26
N PHE A 149 -7.84 -4.43 -1.66
CA PHE A 149 -7.13 -4.35 -0.42
C PHE A 149 -5.85 -3.51 -0.57
N SER A 150 -5.59 -2.67 0.42
CA SER A 150 -4.40 -1.82 0.53
C SER A 150 -3.85 -1.98 1.93
N GLU A 151 -2.63 -2.50 2.00
CA GLU A 151 -2.10 -3.08 3.24
C GLU A 151 -1.05 -2.22 3.94
N ASP A 152 -0.50 -1.25 3.19
CA ASP A 152 0.59 -0.38 3.62
C ASP A 152 0.03 0.82 4.41
N VAL A 153 0.75 1.30 5.40
CA VAL A 153 0.43 2.54 6.12
C VAL A 153 1.43 3.60 5.71
N ASP A 154 1.03 4.50 4.79
CA ASP A 154 1.88 5.58 4.30
C ASP A 154 1.60 6.90 5.04
N ILE A 155 2.61 7.42 5.75
CA ILE A 155 2.48 8.59 6.60
C ILE A 155 3.50 9.66 6.22
N LEU A 156 3.02 10.86 5.96
CA LEU A 156 3.83 12.05 5.78
C LEU A 156 3.92 12.84 7.08
N VAL A 157 5.13 13.12 7.54
CA VAL A 157 5.42 14.02 8.66
C VAL A 157 5.58 15.44 8.13
N GLN A 158 4.98 16.40 8.81
CA GLN A 158 5.15 17.82 8.53
C GLN A 158 6.50 18.29 9.04
N LYS A 159 7.46 18.39 8.13
CA LYS A 159 8.79 18.90 8.44
C LYS A 159 8.77 20.43 8.52
N THR A 160 9.16 20.98 9.66
CA THR A 160 9.43 22.42 9.79
C THR A 160 10.79 22.80 9.18
N GLU A 161 10.95 24.06 8.76
CA GLU A 161 12.22 24.55 8.18
C GLU A 161 13.41 24.43 9.15
N ALA A 162 13.13 24.53 10.45
CA ALA A 162 14.15 24.45 11.50
C ALA A 162 14.68 23.02 11.73
N GLN A 163 13.90 21.98 11.39
CA GLN A 163 14.30 20.60 11.66
C GLN A 163 15.41 20.12 10.72
N SER A 164 16.49 19.65 11.31
CA SER A 164 17.57 18.96 10.61
C SER A 164 17.11 17.61 10.06
N ARG A 165 17.83 17.09 9.07
CA ARG A 165 17.57 15.75 8.51
C ARG A 165 17.67 14.66 9.58
N LYS A 166 18.66 14.78 10.48
CA LYS A 166 18.88 13.82 11.56
C LYS A 166 17.71 13.77 12.54
N GLU A 167 17.15 14.94 12.88
CA GLU A 167 15.97 15.01 13.75
C GLU A 167 14.74 14.40 13.08
N CYS A 168 14.56 14.64 11.78
CA CYS A 168 13.47 14.02 11.03
C CYS A 168 13.61 12.49 11.00
N GLU A 169 14.81 11.96 10.71
CA GLU A 169 15.05 10.51 10.69
C GLU A 169 14.86 9.86 12.06
N LEU A 170 15.29 10.54 13.13
CA LEU A 170 15.04 10.11 14.50
C LEU A 170 13.54 10.07 14.81
N LEU A 171 12.79 11.08 14.37
CA LEU A 171 11.34 11.12 14.51
C LEU A 171 10.66 9.95 13.79
N LEU A 172 11.07 9.63 12.56
CA LEU A 172 10.53 8.46 11.83
C LEU A 172 10.75 7.15 12.60
N GLU A 173 11.93 6.99 13.21
CA GLU A 173 12.22 5.81 14.04
C GLU A 173 11.37 5.79 15.33
N GLN A 174 11.20 6.93 15.99
CA GLN A 174 10.37 7.08 17.19
C GLN A 174 8.90 6.76 16.91
N MET A 175 8.37 7.17 15.76
CA MET A 175 7.00 6.86 15.33
C MET A 175 6.77 5.35 15.27
N SER A 176 7.68 4.63 14.61
CA SER A 176 7.59 3.18 14.49
C SER A 176 7.78 2.46 15.83
N ALA A 177 8.71 2.94 16.67
CA ALA A 177 8.90 2.42 18.03
C ALA A 177 7.67 2.62 18.93
N LEU A 178 7.01 3.78 18.84
CA LEU A 178 5.80 4.10 19.60
C LEU A 178 4.68 3.11 19.29
N VAL A 179 4.42 2.88 17.99
CA VAL A 179 3.37 1.96 17.55
C VAL A 179 3.69 0.53 17.99
N ALA A 180 4.91 0.06 17.74
CA ALA A 180 5.34 -1.28 18.14
C ALA A 180 5.19 -1.50 19.66
N GLY A 181 5.65 -0.54 20.48
CA GLY A 181 5.57 -0.63 21.94
C GLY A 181 4.14 -0.60 22.49
N ARG A 182 3.27 0.27 21.95
CA ARG A 182 1.87 0.38 22.41
C ARG A 182 1.01 -0.82 22.01
N LEU A 183 1.26 -1.40 20.84
CA LEU A 183 0.50 -2.53 20.33
C LEU A 183 1.13 -3.89 20.67
N GLY A 184 2.31 -3.91 21.28
CA GLY A 184 3.04 -5.15 21.58
C GLY A 184 3.47 -5.92 20.33
N LEU A 185 3.89 -5.21 19.28
CA LEU A 185 4.27 -5.77 17.98
C LEU A 185 5.79 -5.89 17.86
N ASP A 186 6.24 -6.91 17.13
CA ASP A 186 7.65 -7.03 16.76
C ASP A 186 7.96 -6.07 15.60
N ARG A 187 9.02 -5.28 15.75
CA ARG A 187 9.47 -4.31 14.75
C ARG A 187 10.67 -4.85 13.97
N HIS A 188 10.55 -4.91 12.65
CA HIS A 188 11.65 -5.23 11.75
C HIS A 188 11.91 -4.10 10.77
N GLU A 189 13.15 -3.64 10.67
CA GLU A 189 13.53 -2.62 9.70
C GLU A 189 13.56 -3.22 8.28
N ALA A 190 12.66 -2.76 7.41
CA ALA A 190 12.60 -3.19 6.02
C ALA A 190 13.41 -2.26 5.10
N ARG A 191 13.37 -0.96 5.37
CA ARG A 191 14.15 0.06 4.67
C ARG A 191 14.63 1.14 5.65
N PRO A 192 15.94 1.22 5.94
CA PRO A 192 16.46 2.30 6.76
C PRO A 192 16.32 3.65 6.05
N PRO A 193 16.29 4.75 6.80
CA PRO A 193 16.37 6.08 6.21
C PRO A 193 17.69 6.26 5.44
N GLY A 194 17.62 6.96 4.31
CA GLY A 194 18.74 7.09 3.39
C GLY A 194 19.81 8.09 3.81
N ARG A 195 19.96 8.41 5.10
CA ARG A 195 20.85 9.48 5.63
C ARG A 195 20.67 10.80 4.86
N GLY A 196 19.42 11.17 4.62
CA GLY A 196 19.02 12.36 3.88
C GLY A 196 18.93 12.20 2.36
N LYS A 197 19.45 11.11 1.77
CA LYS A 197 19.26 10.79 0.34
C LYS A 197 17.86 10.27 0.05
N TRP A 198 17.31 9.48 0.98
CA TRP A 198 15.97 8.92 0.91
C TRP A 198 15.21 9.37 2.15
N PRO A 199 14.34 10.39 2.02
CA PRO A 199 13.67 11.03 3.16
C PRO A 199 12.46 10.22 3.66
N HIS A 200 12.61 8.91 3.74
CA HIS A 200 11.59 7.96 4.13
C HIS A 200 12.23 6.73 4.79
N ARG A 201 11.45 6.05 5.62
CA ARG A 201 11.75 4.80 6.33
C ARG A 201 10.58 3.85 6.14
N ALA A 202 10.87 2.55 6.04
CA ALA A 202 9.84 1.52 6.08
C ALA A 202 10.19 0.47 7.14
N ASP A 203 9.26 0.19 8.03
CA ASP A 203 9.34 -0.89 9.00
C ASP A 203 8.18 -1.86 8.82
N ILE A 204 8.41 -3.15 9.10
CA ILE A 204 7.37 -4.16 9.21
C ILE A 204 7.05 -4.33 10.69
N LEU A 205 5.79 -4.11 11.05
CA LEU A 205 5.23 -4.33 12.37
C LEU A 205 4.50 -5.67 12.38
N SER A 206 5.15 -6.71 12.89
CA SER A 206 4.63 -8.08 12.90
C SER A 206 3.65 -8.27 14.06
N TYR A 207 2.48 -8.83 13.74
CA TYR A 207 1.45 -9.18 14.70
C TYR A 207 1.27 -10.70 14.75
N PRO A 208 0.77 -11.26 15.87
CA PRO A 208 0.47 -12.68 15.96
C PRO A 208 -0.73 -13.03 15.09
N SER A 209 -0.48 -13.37 13.82
CA SER A 209 -1.50 -13.80 12.87
C SER A 209 -2.26 -15.01 13.41
N ARG A 210 -3.59 -14.93 13.41
CA ARG A 210 -4.48 -15.98 13.89
C ARG A 210 -4.92 -16.92 12.77
N LEU A 211 -4.83 -16.44 11.54
CA LEU A 211 -5.22 -17.18 10.35
C LEU A 211 -4.01 -17.81 9.67
N GLU A 212 -4.13 -19.08 9.30
CA GLU A 212 -3.28 -19.69 8.29
C GLU A 212 -3.84 -19.33 6.90
N ALA A 213 -3.02 -18.75 6.04
CA ALA A 213 -3.43 -18.37 4.70
C ALA A 213 -2.34 -18.67 3.67
N PRO A 214 -2.71 -18.93 2.41
CA PRO A 214 -1.74 -19.02 1.32
C PRO A 214 -1.02 -17.69 1.14
N ALA A 215 0.25 -17.75 0.74
CA ALA A 215 1.00 -16.56 0.38
C ALA A 215 0.33 -15.86 -0.82
N ILE A 216 -0.08 -14.61 -0.62
CA ILE A 216 -0.61 -13.75 -1.68
C ILE A 216 0.56 -12.88 -2.17
N GLU A 217 0.80 -12.88 -3.48
CA GLU A 217 1.90 -12.10 -4.05
C GLU A 217 1.75 -10.61 -3.71
N GLY A 218 2.83 -10.02 -3.21
CA GLY A 218 2.86 -8.60 -2.84
C GLY A 218 2.22 -8.27 -1.50
N VAL A 219 1.68 -9.25 -0.77
CA VAL A 219 1.05 -9.09 0.56
C VAL A 219 1.97 -9.64 1.64
N ILE A 220 2.26 -8.84 2.67
CA ILE A 220 3.04 -9.29 3.83
C ILE A 220 2.12 -10.00 4.82
N ALA A 221 2.23 -11.33 4.92
CA ALA A 221 1.49 -12.10 5.91
C ALA A 221 1.95 -11.74 7.35
N GLY A 222 0.99 -11.56 8.27
CA GLY A 222 1.29 -11.36 9.68
C GLY A 222 2.06 -10.07 10.02
N GLY A 223 2.06 -9.06 9.14
CA GLY A 223 2.73 -7.79 9.44
C GLY A 223 2.18 -6.61 8.65
N VAL A 224 2.20 -5.43 9.27
CA VAL A 224 1.83 -4.15 8.63
C VAL A 224 3.10 -3.41 8.24
N GLN A 225 3.21 -3.02 6.97
CA GLN A 225 4.31 -2.15 6.53
C GLN A 225 3.96 -0.70 6.84
N LEU A 226 4.70 -0.10 7.77
CA LEU A 226 4.61 1.31 8.11
C LEU A 226 5.68 2.08 7.32
N GLU A 227 5.26 2.81 6.29
CA GLU A 227 6.10 3.74 5.55
C GLU A 227 5.91 5.14 6.10
N THR A 228 6.97 5.75 6.62
CA THR A 228 6.96 7.13 7.10
C THR A 228 7.95 7.95 6.29
N GLY A 229 7.60 9.19 5.99
CA GLY A 229 8.48 10.10 5.25
C GLY A 229 8.26 11.54 5.65
N TYR A 230 9.25 12.38 5.35
CA TYR A 230 9.21 13.82 5.62
C TYR A 230 9.41 14.67 4.35
N ALA A 231 9.41 14.02 3.19
CA ALA A 231 9.42 14.68 1.90
C ALA A 231 8.18 14.28 1.09
N GLY A 232 7.17 15.14 1.15
CA GLY A 232 5.90 14.97 0.50
C GLY A 232 5.11 16.26 0.59
N GLY A 233 4.04 16.35 -0.19
CA GLY A 233 3.13 17.49 -0.12
C GLY A 233 1.96 17.08 0.74
N GLU A 234 1.66 17.90 1.73
CA GLU A 234 0.57 17.69 2.67
C GLU A 234 -0.78 18.21 2.17
N TRP A 235 -0.79 18.86 1.01
CA TRP A 235 -1.97 19.55 0.48
C TRP A 235 -2.37 19.04 -0.93
N PRO A 236 -3.68 18.97 -1.22
CA PRO A 236 -4.81 19.15 -0.30
C PRO A 236 -5.01 17.94 0.64
N SER A 237 -5.39 18.21 1.89
CA SER A 237 -5.77 17.20 2.90
C SER A 237 -6.98 17.65 3.73
N GLN A 238 -7.69 16.67 4.31
CA GLN A 238 -8.81 16.93 5.22
C GLN A 238 -8.91 15.86 6.31
N GLY A 239 -9.72 16.12 7.35
CA GLY A 239 -10.09 15.11 8.33
C GLY A 239 -11.07 14.10 7.74
N VAL A 240 -10.77 12.81 7.89
CA VAL A 240 -11.63 11.69 7.48
C VAL A 240 -11.81 10.72 8.64
N GLU A 241 -12.97 10.07 8.69
CA GLU A 241 -13.25 9.00 9.66
C GLU A 241 -12.72 7.67 9.12
N ILE A 242 -12.07 6.90 9.98
CA ILE A 242 -11.50 5.58 9.68
C ILE A 242 -12.18 4.56 10.58
N ALA A 243 -12.62 3.45 9.99
CA ALA A 243 -13.18 2.31 10.72
C ALA A 243 -12.53 1.00 10.25
N PRO A 244 -12.31 0.02 11.14
CA PRO A 244 -11.93 -1.34 10.76
C PRO A 244 -13.03 -2.01 9.93
N LEU A 245 -12.66 -2.85 8.96
CA LEU A 245 -13.63 -3.65 8.20
C LEU A 245 -14.40 -4.63 9.08
N LEU A 246 -13.84 -5.00 10.25
CA LEU A 246 -14.53 -5.80 11.26
C LEU A 246 -15.83 -5.16 11.77
N MET A 247 -15.99 -3.84 11.67
CA MET A 247 -17.26 -3.17 11.99
C MET A 247 -18.40 -3.62 11.08
N GLN A 248 -18.10 -4.18 9.91
CA GLN A 248 -19.13 -4.77 9.05
C GLN A 248 -19.73 -6.05 9.65
N ALA A 249 -19.16 -6.62 10.72
CA ALA A 249 -19.66 -7.79 11.44
C ALA A 249 -20.45 -7.42 12.71
N GLU A 250 -21.40 -6.50 12.60
CA GLU A 250 -22.25 -5.97 13.69
C GLU A 250 -22.94 -7.03 14.58
N GLU A 251 -23.07 -8.28 14.10
CA GLU A 251 -23.68 -9.39 14.88
C GLU A 251 -22.72 -10.02 15.91
N VAL A 252 -21.41 -9.81 15.77
CA VAL A 252 -20.36 -10.37 16.65
C VAL A 252 -19.59 -9.26 17.37
N ALA A 253 -19.44 -8.11 16.72
CA ALA A 253 -18.95 -6.90 17.35
C ALA A 253 -20.11 -6.19 18.07
N ASP A 254 -20.36 -6.55 19.34
CA ASP A 254 -21.14 -5.67 20.22
C ASP A 254 -20.46 -4.28 20.23
N GLU A 255 -21.22 -3.18 20.34
CA GLU A 255 -20.72 -1.78 20.31
C GLU A 255 -19.81 -1.43 21.52
N SER A 256 -19.30 -2.44 22.24
CA SER A 256 -18.54 -2.33 23.48
C SER A 256 -17.02 -2.51 23.31
N TYR A 257 -16.54 -2.82 22.10
CA TYR A 257 -15.10 -2.97 21.85
C TYR A 257 -14.45 -1.66 21.39
N GLU A 258 -13.56 -1.14 22.23
CA GLU A 258 -12.85 0.11 21.98
C GLU A 258 -12.04 0.07 20.68
N ASP A 259 -11.40 -1.06 20.38
CA ASP A 259 -10.57 -1.25 19.18
C ASP A 259 -11.34 -1.37 17.86
N LEU A 260 -12.67 -1.29 17.90
CA LEU A 260 -13.52 -1.22 16.73
C LEU A 260 -14.09 0.17 16.47
N GLU A 261 -14.05 1.07 17.47
CA GLU A 261 -14.56 2.45 17.32
C GLU A 261 -13.91 3.17 16.15
N SER A 262 -14.70 3.98 15.43
CA SER A 262 -14.18 4.85 14.38
C SER A 262 -13.34 5.97 14.98
N PHE A 263 -12.30 6.39 14.27
CA PHE A 263 -11.43 7.49 14.69
C PHE A 263 -11.07 8.40 13.52
N ARG A 264 -10.79 9.67 13.82
CA ARG A 264 -10.51 10.69 12.81
C ARG A 264 -9.01 10.82 12.55
N VAL A 265 -8.64 10.91 11.27
CA VAL A 265 -7.25 11.18 10.84
C VAL A 265 -7.22 12.28 9.77
N ARG A 266 -6.11 13.02 9.66
CA ARG A 266 -5.86 13.92 8.52
C ARG A 266 -5.33 13.10 7.35
N ALA A 267 -6.01 13.09 6.21
CA ALA A 267 -5.62 12.35 5.01
C ALA A 267 -5.53 13.25 3.77
N LEU A 268 -4.63 12.93 2.84
CA LEU A 268 -4.59 13.57 1.51
C LEU A 268 -5.91 13.35 0.77
N LEU A 269 -6.36 14.36 0.02
CA LEU A 269 -7.53 14.21 -0.85
C LEU A 269 -7.22 13.28 -2.02
N PRO A 270 -8.23 12.56 -2.57
CA PRO A 270 -8.04 11.64 -3.69
C PRO A 270 -7.36 12.28 -4.91
N VAL A 271 -7.63 13.56 -5.20
CA VAL A 271 -7.00 14.28 -6.32
C VAL A 271 -5.47 14.36 -6.21
N ARG A 272 -4.93 14.51 -5.00
CA ARG A 272 -3.47 14.50 -4.77
C ARG A 272 -2.91 13.11 -5.04
N THR A 273 -3.56 12.08 -4.49
CA THR A 273 -3.17 10.68 -4.69
C THR A 273 -3.26 10.26 -6.15
N LEU A 274 -4.25 10.75 -6.90
CA LEU A 274 -4.37 10.57 -8.35
C LEU A 274 -3.12 11.10 -9.06
N LEU A 275 -2.73 12.36 -8.79
CA LEU A 275 -1.57 12.97 -9.42
C LEU A 275 -0.25 12.25 -9.09
N GLU A 276 -0.07 11.83 -7.83
CA GLU A 276 1.08 11.02 -7.43
C GLU A 276 1.13 9.68 -8.21
N LYS A 277 -0.02 9.01 -8.35
CA LYS A 277 -0.13 7.75 -9.11
C LYS A 277 0.11 7.94 -10.60
N LEU A 278 -0.45 8.97 -11.22
CA LEU A 278 -0.20 9.31 -12.62
C LEU A 278 1.30 9.57 -12.86
N SER A 279 1.95 10.27 -11.93
CA SER A 279 3.40 10.52 -12.00
C SER A 279 4.23 9.23 -11.90
N VAL A 280 3.89 8.31 -10.98
CA VAL A 280 4.55 7.01 -10.86
C VAL A 280 4.35 6.16 -12.11
N LEU A 281 3.11 6.07 -12.61
CA LEU A 281 2.80 5.33 -13.84
C LEU A 281 3.54 5.90 -15.04
N HIS A 282 3.58 7.24 -15.16
CA HIS A 282 4.34 7.92 -16.21
C HIS A 282 5.83 7.58 -16.14
N HIS A 283 6.42 7.59 -14.95
CA HIS A 283 7.81 7.23 -14.74
C HIS A 283 8.10 5.78 -15.20
N VAL A 284 7.25 4.82 -14.81
CA VAL A 284 7.34 3.42 -15.24
C VAL A 284 7.26 3.30 -16.75
N GLY A 285 6.27 3.94 -17.38
CA GLY A 285 6.09 3.90 -18.83
C GLY A 285 7.28 4.50 -19.58
N ALA A 286 7.82 5.64 -19.11
CA ALA A 286 8.99 6.26 -19.72
C ALA A 286 10.26 5.42 -19.57
N GLN A 287 10.51 4.86 -18.37
CA GLN A 287 11.65 3.96 -18.15
C GLN A 287 11.60 2.72 -19.05
N PHE A 288 10.40 2.14 -19.23
CA PHE A 288 10.25 1.00 -20.11
C PHE A 288 10.54 1.37 -21.58
N VAL A 289 10.12 2.54 -22.04
CA VAL A 289 10.47 3.02 -23.39
C VAL A 289 12.00 3.13 -23.56
N ASP A 290 12.70 3.58 -22.51
CA ASP A 290 14.16 3.77 -22.56
C ASP A 290 14.97 2.47 -22.42
N ALA A 291 14.50 1.52 -21.60
CA ALA A 291 15.28 0.36 -21.16
C ALA A 291 14.58 -1.00 -21.32
N SER A 292 13.40 -1.03 -21.93
CA SER A 292 12.52 -2.21 -22.11
C SER A 292 12.20 -2.96 -20.81
N THR A 293 12.45 -2.33 -19.66
CA THR A 293 12.23 -2.84 -18.31
C THR A 293 11.96 -1.65 -17.40
N ALA A 294 11.13 -1.84 -16.39
CA ALA A 294 10.92 -0.86 -15.32
C ALA A 294 10.99 -1.56 -13.97
N ASN A 295 11.56 -0.88 -12.97
CA ASN A 295 11.95 -1.50 -11.71
C ASN A 295 10.90 -1.28 -10.60
N ASP A 296 9.65 -1.59 -10.90
CA ASP A 296 8.56 -1.59 -9.93
C ASP A 296 7.59 -2.74 -10.27
N GLY A 297 7.44 -3.73 -9.39
CA GLY A 297 6.49 -4.85 -9.58
C GLY A 297 5.10 -4.56 -9.03
N ARG A 298 4.90 -3.39 -8.42
CA ARG A 298 3.74 -3.05 -7.59
C ARG A 298 2.85 -1.98 -8.25
N PHE A 299 3.33 -1.27 -9.28
CA PHE A 299 2.58 -0.18 -9.92
C PHE A 299 1.25 -0.61 -10.55
N GLY A 300 1.08 -1.87 -10.95
CA GLY A 300 -0.09 -2.32 -11.72
C GLY A 300 -1.43 -1.95 -11.07
N ARG A 301 -1.52 -2.08 -9.75
CA ARG A 301 -2.70 -1.70 -8.96
C ARG A 301 -3.07 -0.21 -9.04
N HIS A 302 -2.12 0.65 -9.42
CA HIS A 302 -2.36 2.09 -9.55
C HIS A 302 -3.28 2.42 -10.73
N TYR A 303 -3.34 1.59 -11.78
CA TYR A 303 -4.31 1.78 -12.86
C TYR A 303 -5.75 1.67 -12.33
N TYR A 304 -6.03 0.66 -11.49
CA TYR A 304 -7.33 0.52 -10.83
C TYR A 304 -7.69 1.76 -10.02
N ASP A 305 -6.76 2.22 -9.20
CA ASP A 305 -6.98 3.41 -8.36
C ASP A 305 -7.22 4.66 -9.21
N VAL A 306 -6.45 4.88 -10.29
CA VAL A 306 -6.65 5.99 -11.22
C VAL A 306 -8.05 5.94 -11.81
N PHE A 307 -8.51 4.76 -12.24
CA PHE A 307 -9.86 4.60 -12.79
C PHE A 307 -10.94 4.97 -11.77
N GLN A 308 -10.84 4.43 -10.56
CA GLN A 308 -11.80 4.67 -9.48
C GLN A 308 -11.83 6.14 -9.06
N ILE A 309 -10.66 6.75 -8.86
CA ILE A 309 -10.54 8.15 -8.42
C ILE A 309 -11.04 9.11 -9.52
N LEU A 310 -10.76 8.84 -10.81
CA LEU A 310 -11.34 9.60 -11.93
C LEU A 310 -12.86 9.41 -12.09
N GLY A 311 -13.42 8.34 -11.51
CA GLY A 311 -14.87 8.14 -11.44
C GLY A 311 -15.56 8.97 -10.35
N TYR A 312 -14.80 9.62 -9.47
CA TYR A 312 -15.33 10.35 -8.33
C TYR A 312 -15.60 11.83 -8.66
N ALA A 313 -16.85 12.26 -8.51
CA ALA A 313 -17.30 13.60 -8.92
C ALA A 313 -16.52 14.75 -8.26
N ASP A 314 -16.19 14.65 -6.96
CA ASP A 314 -15.40 15.67 -6.26
C ASP A 314 -13.95 15.74 -6.79
N THR A 315 -13.38 14.62 -7.25
CA THR A 315 -12.08 14.66 -7.94
C THR A 315 -12.18 15.45 -9.23
N LEU A 316 -13.18 15.16 -10.07
CA LEU A 316 -13.37 15.87 -11.34
C LEU A 316 -13.62 17.38 -11.13
N ALA A 317 -14.44 17.74 -10.13
CA ALA A 317 -14.69 19.13 -9.77
C ALA A 317 -13.39 19.86 -9.36
N ARG A 318 -12.51 19.20 -8.61
CA ARG A 318 -11.21 19.78 -8.19
C ARG A 318 -10.22 19.88 -9.35
N LEU A 319 -10.21 18.92 -10.27
CA LEU A 319 -9.38 19.00 -11.47
C LEU A 319 -9.83 20.14 -12.40
N ALA A 320 -11.11 20.48 -12.40
CA ALA A 320 -11.67 21.59 -13.17
C ALA A 320 -11.26 22.96 -12.61
N ASP A 321 -10.92 23.06 -11.31
CA ASP A 321 -10.27 24.24 -10.73
C ASP A 321 -8.80 24.28 -11.14
N ARG A 322 -8.54 24.95 -12.26
CA ARG A 322 -7.21 24.95 -12.91
C ARG A 322 -6.12 25.61 -12.07
N GLU A 323 -6.46 26.63 -11.27
CA GLU A 323 -5.47 27.31 -10.45
C GLU A 323 -5.00 26.40 -9.30
N ALA A 324 -5.95 25.83 -8.56
CA ALA A 324 -5.65 24.87 -7.50
C ALA A 324 -4.94 23.63 -8.04
N PHE A 325 -5.40 23.11 -9.18
CA PHE A 325 -4.80 21.94 -9.84
C PHE A 325 -3.33 22.16 -10.22
N VAL A 326 -3.00 23.27 -10.89
CA VAL A 326 -1.63 23.59 -11.31
C VAL A 326 -0.71 23.66 -10.09
N GLY A 327 -1.17 24.26 -8.98
CA GLY A 327 -0.42 24.30 -7.73
C GLY A 327 -0.06 22.90 -7.21
N VAL A 328 -0.99 21.95 -7.24
CA VAL A 328 -0.73 20.57 -6.79
C VAL A 328 0.23 19.84 -7.73
N VAL A 329 0.05 19.98 -9.05
CA VAL A 329 0.93 19.34 -10.05
C VAL A 329 2.37 19.81 -9.91
N GLU A 330 2.58 21.12 -9.77
CA GLU A 330 3.92 21.68 -9.59
C GLU A 330 4.52 21.27 -8.24
N ASP A 331 3.72 21.15 -7.19
CA ASP A 331 4.18 20.63 -5.91
C ASP A 331 4.65 19.16 -6.01
N VAL A 332 3.86 18.28 -6.65
CA VAL A 332 4.23 16.88 -6.91
C VAL A 332 5.53 16.80 -7.71
N ARG A 333 5.64 17.58 -8.80
CA ARG A 333 6.85 17.67 -9.63
C ARG A 333 8.07 18.09 -8.82
N ARG A 334 7.95 19.18 -8.04
CA ARG A 334 9.01 19.73 -7.20
C ARG A 334 9.51 18.70 -6.19
N ILE A 335 8.60 18.01 -5.50
CA ILE A 335 8.96 16.97 -4.52
C ILE A 335 9.67 15.80 -5.19
N SER A 336 9.11 15.30 -6.31
CA SER A 336 9.70 14.19 -7.08
C SER A 336 11.14 14.53 -7.48
N SER A 337 11.36 15.71 -8.05
CA SER A 337 12.68 16.19 -8.49
C SER A 337 13.68 16.33 -7.34
N ASN A 338 13.25 16.88 -6.21
CA ASN A 338 14.14 17.19 -5.08
C ASN A 338 14.55 15.95 -4.28
N HIS A 339 13.70 14.93 -4.22
CA HIS A 339 13.83 13.85 -3.23
C HIS A 339 13.96 12.45 -3.81
N TYR A 340 13.63 12.25 -5.10
CA TYR A 340 13.54 10.91 -5.69
C TYR A 340 14.41 10.72 -6.94
N GLY A 341 15.47 11.53 -7.09
CA GLY A 341 16.57 11.27 -8.04
C GLY A 341 16.32 11.70 -9.48
N GLY A 342 15.29 12.52 -9.72
CA GLY A 342 14.95 13.12 -11.01
C GLY A 342 13.48 12.87 -11.35
N SER A 343 12.72 13.92 -11.69
CA SER A 343 11.39 13.74 -12.25
C SER A 343 11.52 13.26 -13.70
N THR A 344 10.85 12.17 -14.08
CA THR A 344 10.43 12.06 -15.48
C THR A 344 9.50 13.24 -15.75
N PRO A 345 9.89 14.21 -16.60
CA PRO A 345 9.10 15.43 -16.77
C PRO A 345 7.71 15.05 -17.29
N ARG A 346 6.64 15.52 -16.62
CA ARG A 346 5.26 15.26 -17.12
C ARG A 346 5.15 15.76 -18.56
N PRO A 347 4.53 14.99 -19.47
CA PRO A 347 4.42 15.36 -20.88
C PRO A 347 3.76 16.74 -21.06
N ASP A 348 4.15 17.46 -22.12
CA ASP A 348 3.63 18.80 -22.41
C ASP A 348 2.11 18.81 -22.60
N GLY A 349 1.56 17.77 -23.25
CA GLY A 349 0.11 17.57 -23.44
C GLY A 349 -0.62 16.90 -22.27
N GLY A 350 0.06 16.71 -21.13
CA GLY A 350 -0.51 16.13 -19.91
C GLY A 350 -0.28 14.64 -19.73
N TYR A 351 -0.75 14.08 -18.62
CA TYR A 351 -0.48 12.67 -18.31
C TYR A 351 -1.11 11.71 -19.32
N ALA A 352 -2.22 12.08 -19.97
CA ALA A 352 -2.86 11.25 -20.99
C ALA A 352 -1.94 10.95 -22.20
N ASP A 353 -0.94 11.79 -22.47
CA ASP A 353 0.06 11.59 -23.53
C ASP A 353 1.25 10.72 -23.08
N SER A 354 1.28 10.29 -21.83
CA SER A 354 2.34 9.41 -21.34
C SER A 354 2.32 8.06 -22.06
N PRO A 355 3.48 7.41 -22.27
CA PRO A 355 3.56 6.03 -22.73
C PRO A 355 2.73 5.04 -21.89
N ALA A 356 2.60 5.29 -20.58
CA ALA A 356 1.74 4.53 -19.67
C ALA A 356 0.25 4.52 -20.06
N PHE A 357 -0.24 5.55 -20.75
CA PHE A 357 -1.65 5.67 -21.15
C PHE A 357 -1.87 5.74 -22.66
N ALA A 358 -0.81 5.88 -23.45
CA ALA A 358 -0.85 5.97 -24.90
C ALA A 358 -0.16 4.78 -25.61
N ALA A 359 0.30 3.76 -24.88
CA ALA A 359 0.90 2.57 -25.47
C ALA A 359 -0.07 1.87 -26.46
N PRO A 360 0.32 1.65 -27.73
CA PRO A 360 -0.54 1.00 -28.72
C PRO A 360 -0.92 -0.43 -28.31
N PRO A 361 -2.14 -0.90 -28.61
CA PRO A 361 -2.52 -2.31 -28.49
C PRO A 361 -1.50 -3.24 -29.18
N GLY A 362 -1.07 -4.29 -28.49
CA GLY A 362 -0.11 -5.28 -29.00
C GLY A 362 1.36 -4.83 -29.03
N SER A 363 1.70 -3.72 -28.37
CA SER A 363 3.10 -3.35 -28.13
C SER A 363 3.64 -4.03 -26.87
N ASP A 364 4.95 -4.28 -26.80
CA ASP A 364 5.61 -4.89 -25.63
C ASP A 364 5.31 -4.11 -24.33
N LEU A 365 5.29 -2.77 -24.40
CA LEU A 365 4.92 -1.94 -23.26
C LEU A 365 3.46 -2.18 -22.85
N ARG A 366 2.53 -2.24 -23.83
CA ARG A 366 1.13 -2.48 -23.53
C ARG A 366 0.92 -3.83 -22.84
N ASP A 367 1.56 -4.88 -23.33
CA ASP A 367 1.48 -6.22 -22.75
C ASP A 367 2.09 -6.23 -21.34
N TYR A 368 3.24 -5.59 -21.14
CA TYR A 368 3.85 -5.43 -19.82
C TYR A 368 2.94 -4.72 -18.82
N LEU A 369 2.27 -3.64 -19.22
CA LEU A 369 1.34 -2.90 -18.37
C LEU A 369 0.10 -3.74 -18.03
N GLU A 370 -0.44 -4.46 -19.01
CA GLU A 370 -1.63 -5.31 -18.86
C GLU A 370 -1.35 -6.50 -17.92
N ASP A 371 -0.21 -7.17 -18.09
CA ASP A 371 0.22 -8.26 -17.20
C ASP A 371 0.37 -7.81 -15.74
N ASN A 372 0.99 -6.65 -15.51
CA ASN A 372 1.15 -6.11 -14.15
C ASN A 372 -0.20 -5.66 -13.56
N TYR A 373 -1.08 -5.12 -14.38
CA TYR A 373 -2.42 -4.73 -13.95
C TYR A 373 -3.25 -5.95 -13.54
N GLU A 374 -3.29 -7.01 -14.36
CA GLU A 374 -4.06 -8.20 -14.07
C GLU A 374 -3.54 -8.97 -12.85
N ARG A 375 -2.22 -8.99 -12.61
CA ARG A 375 -1.66 -9.55 -11.36
C ARG A 375 -2.22 -8.87 -10.11
N ALA A 376 -2.49 -7.56 -10.17
CA ALA A 376 -3.03 -6.81 -9.04
C ALA A 376 -4.49 -7.18 -8.69
N ARG A 377 -5.20 -7.89 -9.57
CA ARG A 377 -6.58 -8.35 -9.32
C ARG A 377 -6.69 -9.28 -8.10
N ALA A 378 -5.60 -9.97 -7.73
CA ALA A 378 -5.55 -10.80 -6.52
C ALA A 378 -5.85 -10.02 -5.22
N LEU A 379 -5.74 -8.69 -5.25
CA LEU A 379 -6.04 -7.80 -4.13
C LEU A 379 -7.53 -7.40 -4.05
N ALA A 380 -8.31 -7.63 -5.11
CA ALA A 380 -9.69 -7.16 -5.20
C ALA A 380 -10.62 -7.96 -4.27
N ALA A 381 -11.66 -7.32 -3.74
CA ALA A 381 -12.78 -8.05 -3.15
C ALA A 381 -13.42 -8.95 -4.22
N ARG A 382 -14.00 -10.08 -3.80
CA ARG A 382 -14.61 -11.08 -4.70
C ARG A 382 -15.60 -10.45 -5.69
N ASP A 383 -16.40 -9.50 -5.22
CA ASP A 383 -17.49 -8.89 -5.99
C ASP A 383 -17.10 -7.51 -6.58
N ALA A 384 -15.82 -7.12 -6.48
CA ALA A 384 -15.34 -5.86 -7.03
C ALA A 384 -15.36 -5.86 -8.56
N VAL A 385 -15.80 -4.73 -9.14
CA VAL A 385 -15.75 -4.52 -10.59
C VAL A 385 -14.31 -4.20 -10.99
N TRP A 386 -13.67 -5.11 -11.72
CA TRP A 386 -12.32 -4.92 -12.24
C TRP A 386 -12.36 -4.52 -13.72
N PRO A 387 -12.23 -3.22 -14.08
CA PRO A 387 -12.28 -2.78 -15.48
C PRO A 387 -11.09 -3.34 -16.27
N SER A 388 -11.20 -3.51 -17.58
CA SER A 388 -10.02 -3.83 -18.39
C SER A 388 -9.06 -2.65 -18.46
N LEU A 389 -7.75 -2.90 -18.64
CA LEU A 389 -6.78 -1.81 -18.83
C LEU A 389 -7.20 -0.87 -19.99
N GLY A 390 -7.81 -1.41 -21.04
CA GLY A 390 -8.35 -0.61 -22.15
C GLY A 390 -9.45 0.37 -21.73
N ALA A 391 -10.36 -0.04 -20.84
CA ALA A 391 -11.38 0.85 -20.27
C ALA A 391 -10.75 1.95 -19.40
N ILE A 392 -9.69 1.62 -18.68
CA ILE A 392 -8.91 2.60 -17.89
C ILE A 392 -8.27 3.64 -18.79
N LEU A 393 -7.56 3.21 -19.83
CA LEU A 393 -6.92 4.13 -20.77
C LEU A 393 -7.95 5.03 -21.47
N LYS A 394 -9.12 4.47 -21.83
CA LYS A 394 -10.21 5.26 -22.39
C LYS A 394 -10.69 6.35 -21.44
N ARG A 395 -10.86 6.04 -20.14
CA ARG A 395 -11.24 7.05 -19.13
C ARG A 395 -10.18 8.12 -18.96
N VAL A 396 -8.90 7.75 -18.94
CA VAL A 396 -7.79 8.74 -18.88
C VAL A 396 -7.81 9.65 -20.12
N ALA A 397 -8.05 9.10 -21.31
CA ALA A 397 -8.16 9.87 -22.54
C ALA A 397 -9.39 10.80 -22.56
N GLU A 398 -10.52 10.36 -22.02
CA GLU A 398 -11.75 11.16 -21.86
C GLU A 398 -11.51 12.42 -21.01
N TYR A 399 -10.71 12.29 -19.95
CA TYR A 399 -10.35 13.39 -19.06
C TYR A 399 -8.99 14.04 -19.40
N ARG A 400 -8.50 13.89 -20.64
CA ARG A 400 -7.24 14.48 -21.12
C ARG A 400 -7.06 15.93 -20.69
N ASP A 401 -8.06 16.78 -20.92
CA ASP A 401 -7.92 18.23 -20.73
C ASP A 401 -7.80 18.61 -19.25
N LEU A 402 -8.20 17.70 -18.35
CA LEU A 402 -8.11 17.84 -16.91
C LEU A 402 -6.78 17.29 -16.33
N LEU A 403 -6.02 16.48 -17.09
CA LEU A 403 -4.81 15.76 -16.64
C LEU A 403 -3.53 16.25 -17.30
#